data_AF-A0A965AP89-F1
#
_entry.id   AF-A0A965AP89-F1
#
_cell.length_a   1.000
_cell.length_b   1.000
_cell.length_c   1.000
_cell.angle_alpha   90.00
_cell.angle_beta   90.00
_cell.angle_gamma   90.00
#
_symmetry.space_group_name_H-M   'P 1'
#
loop_
_entity.id
_entity.type
_entity.pdbx_description
1 polymer ?
#
loop_
_entity_poly.entity_id
_entity_poly.type
_entity_poly.pdbx_seq_one_letter_code
_entity_poly.pdbx_strand_id
1 'polypeptide(L)'
;MASVFVFAAVSTANAQTPSPTDKKFGDWAVACRQLKEDAPQRCILFQNIILRQSGKRVLNVSIARPDKDKPYVAAVTAPLGILLPAGLTLHVDEKELVR
;
A
#
# COMPACT_ATOMS: atom_id res chain seq x y z
N MET A 1 -12.33 47.92 25.29
CA MET A 1 -12.67 46.48 25.23
C MET A 1 -12.06 45.94 23.95
N ALA A 2 -10.94 45.20 24.07
CA ALA A 2 -10.28 44.57 22.93
C ALA A 2 -10.76 43.13 22.83
N SER A 3 -11.48 42.78 21.77
CA SER A 3 -11.97 41.42 21.53
C SER A 3 -10.88 40.57 20.91
N VAL A 4 -10.48 39.52 21.63
CA VAL A 4 -9.54 38.49 21.14
C VAL A 4 -10.36 37.40 20.45
N PHE A 5 -10.15 37.21 19.15
CA PHE A 5 -10.74 36.11 18.39
C PHE A 5 -9.79 34.89 18.43
N VAL A 6 -10.27 33.78 19.01
CA VAL A 6 -9.56 32.49 19.03
C VAL A 6 -9.94 31.72 17.76
N PHE A 7 -8.98 31.51 16.86
CA PHE A 7 -9.15 30.65 15.69
C PHE A 7 -8.85 29.19 16.05
N ALA A 8 -9.86 28.32 16.02
CA ALA A 8 -9.69 26.88 16.14
C ALA A 8 -9.22 26.30 14.80
N ALA A 9 -8.03 25.69 14.77
CA ALA A 9 -7.49 25.03 13.58
C ALA A 9 -8.16 23.66 13.38
N VAL A 10 -9.05 23.56 12.39
CA VAL A 10 -9.64 22.29 11.94
C VAL A 10 -8.58 21.54 11.13
N SER A 11 -8.06 20.44 11.67
CA SER A 11 -7.14 19.56 10.95
C SER A 11 -7.90 18.73 9.92
N THR A 12 -7.73 19.03 8.64
CA THR A 12 -8.24 18.20 7.54
C THR A 12 -7.42 16.91 7.46
N ALA A 13 -8.00 15.80 7.91
CA ALA A 13 -7.45 14.48 7.65
C ALA A 13 -7.53 14.22 6.14
N ASN A 14 -6.38 14.23 5.45
CA ASN A 14 -6.29 13.85 4.04
C ASN A 14 -6.61 12.35 3.89
N ALA A 15 -7.89 12.02 3.63
CA ALA A 15 -8.26 10.73 3.10
C ALA A 15 -7.56 10.57 1.74
N GLN A 16 -6.67 9.60 1.61
CA GLN A 16 -5.96 9.30 0.37
C GLN A 16 -6.99 8.76 -0.64
N THR A 17 -7.47 9.64 -1.52
CA THR A 17 -8.36 9.27 -2.63
C THR A 17 -7.66 8.22 -3.50
N PRO A 18 -8.30 7.08 -3.81
CA PRO A 18 -7.76 6.10 -4.74
C PRO A 18 -7.41 6.77 -6.07
N SER A 19 -6.31 6.36 -6.68
CA SER A 19 -5.83 6.95 -7.94
C SER A 19 -6.82 6.62 -9.08
N PRO A 20 -6.91 7.41 -10.16
CA PRO A 20 -7.96 7.27 -11.19
C PRO A 20 -7.95 5.96 -12.01
N THR A 21 -7.08 4.99 -11.70
CA THR A 21 -6.88 3.77 -12.51
C THR A 21 -6.82 2.49 -11.67
N ASP A 22 -7.55 2.46 -10.56
CA ASP A 22 -7.60 1.28 -9.69
C ASP A 22 -8.59 0.23 -10.26
N LYS A 23 -8.07 -0.88 -10.78
CA LYS A 23 -8.86 -2.04 -11.25
C LYS A 23 -8.82 -3.16 -10.22
N LYS A 24 -9.94 -3.84 -9.94
CA LYS A 24 -10.02 -4.94 -8.97
C LYS A 24 -10.21 -6.30 -9.65
N PHE A 25 -9.59 -7.33 -9.08
CA PHE A 25 -9.59 -8.73 -9.53
C PHE A 25 -9.64 -9.65 -8.30
N GLY A 26 -10.84 -10.00 -7.84
CA GLY A 26 -10.99 -10.72 -6.57
C GLY A 26 -10.39 -9.92 -5.41
N ASP A 27 -9.48 -10.53 -4.65
CA ASP A 27 -8.79 -9.87 -3.54
C ASP A 27 -7.68 -8.89 -3.98
N TRP A 28 -7.32 -8.91 -5.27
CA TRP A 28 -6.24 -8.11 -5.81
C TRP A 28 -6.74 -6.82 -6.46
N ALA A 29 -5.89 -5.80 -6.46
CA ALA A 29 -6.12 -4.56 -7.19
C ALA A 29 -4.87 -4.13 -7.95
N VAL A 30 -5.04 -3.47 -9.09
CA VAL A 30 -3.98 -2.84 -9.86
C VAL A 30 -4.16 -1.34 -9.77
N ALA A 31 -3.16 -0.64 -9.26
CA ALA A 31 -3.09 0.82 -9.29
C ALA A 31 -2.00 1.26 -10.25
N CYS A 32 -2.34 2.13 -11.20
CA CYS A 32 -1.38 2.70 -12.13
C CYS A 32 -1.21 4.20 -11.88
N ARG A 33 0.03 4.69 -11.96
CA ARG A 33 0.38 6.10 -11.84
C ARG A 33 1.47 6.48 -12.81
N GLN A 34 1.37 7.68 -13.36
CA GLN A 34 2.45 8.35 -14.06
C GLN A 34 3.15 9.27 -13.06
N LEU A 35 4.47 9.14 -12.90
CA LEU A 35 5.21 9.90 -11.87
C LEU A 35 5.63 11.30 -12.33
N LYS A 36 5.73 11.50 -13.65
CA LYS A 36 6.02 12.75 -14.35
C LYS A 36 5.27 12.72 -15.67
N GLU A 37 5.00 13.87 -16.27
CA GLU A 37 4.20 14.01 -17.50
C GLU A 37 4.74 13.18 -18.68
N ASP A 38 6.07 13.05 -18.80
CA ASP A 38 6.73 12.26 -19.85
C ASP A 38 7.21 10.87 -19.40
N ALA A 39 6.98 10.51 -18.13
CA ALA A 39 7.43 9.21 -17.63
C ALA A 39 6.47 8.10 -18.09
N PRO A 40 6.96 6.88 -18.36
CA PRO A 40 6.06 5.76 -18.62
C PRO A 40 5.15 5.49 -17.41
N GLN A 41 3.89 5.16 -17.67
CA GLN A 41 2.94 4.75 -16.64
C GLN A 41 3.48 3.50 -15.93
N ARG A 42 3.51 3.53 -14.58
CA ARG A 42 3.90 2.39 -13.75
C ARG A 42 2.68 1.85 -13.02
N CYS A 43 2.54 0.54 -13.03
CA CYS A 43 1.43 -0.16 -12.37
C CYS A 43 1.96 -1.07 -11.27
N ILE A 44 1.19 -1.16 -10.19
CA ILE A 44 1.45 -2.03 -9.05
C ILE A 44 0.22 -2.90 -8.88
N LEU A 45 0.42 -4.22 -8.86
CA LEU A 45 -0.57 -5.19 -8.40
C LEU A 45 -0.42 -5.33 -6.89
N PHE A 46 -1.50 -5.20 -6.12
CA PHE A 46 -1.43 -5.26 -4.67
C PHE A 46 -2.64 -5.91 -4.04
N GLN A 47 -2.45 -6.42 -2.84
CA GLN A 47 -3.48 -6.94 -1.94
C GLN A 47 -3.27 -6.33 -0.56
N ASN A 48 -4.37 -5.91 0.07
CA ASN A 48 -4.36 -5.46 1.46
C ASN A 48 -4.89 -6.59 2.34
N ILE A 49 -4.11 -6.99 3.34
CA ILE A 49 -4.53 -7.98 4.34
C ILE A 49 -5.08 -7.20 5.53
N ILE A 50 -6.35 -7.42 5.84
CA ILE A 50 -7.09 -6.71 6.88
C ILE A 50 -7.40 -7.66 8.04
N LEU A 51 -7.09 -7.25 9.27
CA LEU A 51 -7.44 -8.02 10.46
C LEU A 51 -8.93 -7.83 10.78
N ARG A 52 -9.71 -8.91 10.72
CA ARG A 52 -11.18 -8.88 10.85
C ARG A 52 -11.67 -8.23 12.15
N GLN A 53 -10.96 -8.44 13.25
CA GLN A 53 -11.36 -7.94 14.57
C GLN A 53 -11.27 -6.41 14.69
N SER A 54 -10.26 -5.79 14.06
CA SER A 54 -9.99 -4.36 14.20
C SER A 54 -10.30 -3.55 12.94
N GLY A 55 -10.50 -4.21 11.80
CA GLY A 55 -10.62 -3.56 10.50
C GLY A 55 -9.33 -2.89 10.00
N LYS A 56 -8.21 -3.06 10.73
CA LYS A 56 -6.93 -2.43 10.38
C LYS A 56 -6.18 -3.27 9.34
N ARG A 57 -5.50 -2.58 8.42
CA ARG A 57 -4.52 -3.21 7.52
C ARG A 57 -3.32 -3.67 8.34
N VAL A 58 -2.98 -4.95 8.21
CA VAL A 58 -1.83 -5.57 8.90
C VAL A 58 -0.68 -5.89 7.95
N LEU A 59 -0.96 -6.12 6.67
CA LEU A 59 0.07 -6.29 5.64
C LEU A 59 -0.43 -5.72 4.32
N ASN A 60 0.49 -5.28 3.49
CA ASN A 60 0.27 -5.04 2.06
C ASN A 60 1.25 -5.92 1.28
N VAL A 61 0.74 -6.71 0.35
CA VAL A 61 1.56 -7.44 -0.61
C VAL A 61 1.47 -6.67 -1.92
N SER A 62 2.61 -6.35 -2.52
CA SER A 62 2.69 -5.61 -3.76
C SER A 62 3.66 -6.28 -4.73
N ILE A 63 3.33 -6.24 -6.01
CA ILE A 63 4.12 -6.78 -7.10
C ILE A 63 4.21 -5.71 -8.17
N ALA A 64 5.43 -5.30 -8.48
CA ALA A 64 5.69 -4.26 -9.45
C ALA A 64 6.98 -4.54 -10.21
N ARG A 65 7.12 -3.92 -11.39
CA ARG A 65 8.37 -3.92 -12.14
C ARG A 65 9.07 -2.57 -11.93
N PRO A 66 10.34 -2.55 -11.48
CA PRO A 66 11.07 -1.30 -11.33
C PRO A 66 11.23 -0.55 -12.67
N ASP A 67 11.53 -1.28 -13.74
CA ASP A 67 11.70 -0.80 -15.13
C ASP A 67 11.32 -1.92 -16.13
N LYS A 68 11.07 -1.59 -17.41
CA LYS A 68 10.63 -2.53 -18.45
C LYS A 68 11.51 -3.78 -18.56
N ASP A 69 12.82 -3.62 -18.41
CA ASP A 69 13.80 -4.70 -18.60
C ASP A 69 14.20 -5.40 -17.29
N LYS A 70 13.52 -5.09 -16.18
CA LYS A 70 13.76 -5.72 -14.87
C LYS A 70 12.69 -6.76 -14.56
N PRO A 71 13.00 -7.79 -13.76
CA PRO A 71 11.98 -8.73 -13.29
C PRO A 71 10.96 -8.02 -12.39
N TYR A 72 9.81 -8.67 -12.21
CA TYR A 72 8.87 -8.26 -11.17
C TYR A 72 9.49 -8.51 -9.79
N VAL A 73 9.25 -7.58 -8.87
CA VAL A 73 9.65 -7.66 -7.48
C VAL A 73 8.38 -7.69 -6.63
N ALA A 74 8.29 -8.69 -5.76
CA ALA A 74 7.28 -8.75 -4.72
C ALA A 74 7.82 -8.10 -3.45
N ALA A 75 7.02 -7.24 -2.81
CA ALA A 75 7.32 -6.63 -1.53
C ALA A 75 6.15 -6.81 -0.57
N VAL A 76 6.47 -7.24 0.65
CA VAL A 76 5.54 -7.34 1.77
C VAL A 76 5.82 -6.20 2.73
N THR A 77 4.83 -5.32 2.93
CA THR A 77 4.93 -4.18 3.83
C THR A 77 4.12 -4.43 5.09
N ALA A 78 4.77 -4.40 6.24
CA ALA A 78 4.16 -4.47 7.56
C ALA A 78 4.13 -3.09 8.24
N PRO A 79 3.09 -2.76 9.02
CA PRO A 79 3.09 -1.62 9.91
C PRO A 79 4.19 -1.71 10.97
N LEU A 80 4.56 -0.55 11.52
CA LEU A 80 5.41 -0.47 12.70
C LEU A 80 4.72 -1.15 13.90
N GLY A 81 5.50 -1.82 14.74
CA GLY A 81 5.00 -2.49 15.95
C GLY A 81 4.53 -3.92 15.77
N ILE A 82 4.67 -4.51 14.57
CA ILE A 82 4.57 -5.97 14.41
C ILE A 82 5.88 -6.61 14.88
N LEU A 83 5.78 -7.55 15.83
CA LEU A 83 6.90 -8.36 16.29
C LEU A 83 7.04 -9.59 15.39
N LEU A 84 8.15 -9.69 14.64
CA LEU A 84 8.48 -10.85 13.78
C LEU A 84 9.70 -11.60 14.32
N PRO A 85 9.62 -12.27 15.48
CA PRO A 85 10.80 -12.87 16.12
C PRO A 85 11.36 -14.03 15.30
N ALA A 86 10.50 -14.73 14.54
CA ALA A 86 10.89 -15.81 13.63
C ALA A 86 11.16 -15.32 12.19
N GLY A 87 11.07 -14.02 11.92
CA GLY A 87 11.16 -13.46 10.56
C GLY A 87 9.85 -13.58 9.77
N LEU A 88 9.97 -13.51 8.44
CA LEU A 88 8.86 -13.59 7.49
C LEU A 88 9.17 -14.66 6.46
N THR A 89 8.35 -15.70 6.40
CA THR A 89 8.45 -16.75 5.37
C THR A 89 7.31 -16.57 4.36
N LEU A 90 7.63 -16.71 3.07
CA LEU A 90 6.64 -16.62 1.99
C LEU A 90 6.43 -18.00 1.37
N HIS A 91 5.19 -18.48 1.42
CA HIS A 91 4.77 -19.70 0.74
C HIS A 91 3.80 -19.38 -0.39
N VAL A 92 3.96 -20.07 -1.51
CA VAL A 92 2.94 -20.18 -2.55
C VAL A 92 2.51 -21.63 -2.59
N ASP A 93 1.26 -21.85 -2.18
CA ASP A 93 0.72 -23.18 -1.93
C ASP A 93 1.63 -23.95 -0.96
N GLU A 94 2.08 -25.15 -1.34
CA GLU A 94 2.97 -25.99 -0.54
C GLU A 94 4.46 -25.70 -0.74
N LYS A 95 4.80 -24.66 -1.53
CA LYS A 95 6.20 -24.31 -1.85
C LYS A 95 6.65 -23.06 -1.13
N GLU A 96 7.76 -23.17 -0.39
CA GLU A 96 8.45 -22.03 0.20
C GLU A 96 9.27 -21.29 -0.87
N LEU A 97 9.10 -19.97 -0.98
CA LEU A 97 9.77 -19.15 -1.98
C LEU A 97 10.94 -18.34 -1.40
N VAL A 98 10.82 -17.91 -0.14
CA VAL A 98 11.82 -17.07 0.54
C VAL A 98 11.83 -17.41 2.02
N ARG A 99 13.04 -17.59 2.56
CA ARG A 99 13.33 -17.79 3.98
C ARG A 99 13.90 -16.54 4.62
#